data_AF-A0A524FG89-F1
#
_entry.id   AF-A0A524FG89-F1
#
_cell.length_a   1.000
_cell.length_b   1.000
_cell.length_c   1.000
_cell.angle_alpha   90.00
_cell.angle_beta   90.00
_cell.angle_gamma   90.00
#
_symmetry.space_group_name_H-M   'P 1'
#
loop_
_entity.id
_entity.type
_entity.pdbx_description
1 polymer ?
#
loop_
_entity_poly.entity_id
_entity_poly.type
_entity_poly.pdbx_seq_one_letter_code
_entity_poly.pdbx_strand_id
1 'polypeptide(L)'
;MSLENIIDELLDVEQNIYGIAIIGKDGGLITQTENWDISGDLAKEDGLNQLLQTKLELGEKGMTSIVIQGVKYMIVENTEERKIATNITGKGHVIICPIPIGGTGALVCYINPQVGPRDALFAVQEYAKKLSTLI
;
A
#
# COMPACT_ATOMS: atom_id res chain seq x y z
N MET A 1 21.63 -6.35 1.77
CA MET A 1 20.69 -5.74 0.81
C MET A 1 20.01 -4.60 1.54
N SER A 2 20.10 -3.37 1.03
CA SER A 2 19.49 -2.19 1.64
C SER A 2 18.02 -2.08 1.28
N LEU A 3 17.30 -1.20 1.97
CA LEU A 3 15.92 -0.84 1.65
C LEU A 3 15.78 -0.28 0.23
N GLU A 4 16.69 0.62 -0.14
CA GLU A 4 16.76 1.26 -1.46
C GLU A 4 16.91 0.24 -2.57
N ASN A 5 17.83 -0.74 -2.43
CA ASN A 5 18.01 -1.79 -3.43
C ASN A 5 16.74 -2.62 -3.66
N ILE A 6 15.94 -2.88 -2.62
CA ILE A 6 14.67 -3.60 -2.76
C ILE A 6 13.64 -2.78 -3.54
N ILE A 7 13.60 -1.47 -3.29
CA ILE A 7 12.70 -0.54 -4.00
C ILE A 7 13.10 -0.44 -5.47
N ASP A 8 14.40 -0.26 -5.75
CA ASP A 8 14.92 -0.16 -7.11
C ASP A 8 14.64 -1.46 -7.91
N GLU A 9 14.93 -2.62 -7.32
CA GLU A 9 14.60 -3.91 -7.93
C GLU A 9 13.09 -4.08 -8.18
N LEU A 10 12.22 -3.56 -7.31
CA LEU A 10 10.77 -3.65 -7.49
C LEU A 10 10.30 -2.79 -8.67
N LEU A 11 10.81 -1.56 -8.77
CA LEU A 11 10.50 -0.64 -9.87
C LEU A 11 11.03 -1.15 -11.20
N ASP A 12 12.18 -1.83 -11.21
CA ASP A 12 12.73 -2.46 -12.41
C ASP A 12 11.89 -3.64 -12.89
N VAL A 13 11.43 -4.49 -11.96
CA VAL A 13 10.63 -5.69 -12.28
C VAL A 13 9.20 -5.35 -12.65
N GLU A 14 8.58 -4.36 -11.99
CA GLU A 14 7.19 -4.00 -12.18
C GLU A 14 7.03 -2.53 -12.59
N GLN A 15 7.04 -2.31 -13.90
CA GLN A 15 6.99 -0.99 -14.53
C GLN A 15 5.64 -0.27 -14.38
N ASN A 16 4.59 -0.94 -13.90
CA ASN A 16 3.30 -0.31 -13.65
C ASN A 16 3.19 0.34 -12.26
N ILE A 17 4.20 0.19 -11.40
CA ILE A 17 4.27 0.90 -10.13
C ILE A 17 4.78 2.32 -10.40
N TYR A 18 3.90 3.29 -10.22
CA TYR A 18 4.21 4.71 -10.43
C TYR A 18 4.63 5.42 -9.14
N GLY A 19 4.41 4.83 -7.96
CA GLY A 19 4.88 5.39 -6.70
C GLY A 19 4.99 4.32 -5.62
N ILE A 20 5.98 4.46 -4.74
CA ILE A 20 6.21 3.56 -3.60
C ILE A 20 6.29 4.37 -2.32
N ALA A 21 5.77 3.83 -1.24
CA ALA A 21 6.00 4.28 0.12
C ALA A 21 6.12 3.09 1.06
N ILE A 22 6.93 3.22 2.10
CA ILE A 22 7.13 2.21 3.13
C ILE A 22 6.75 2.80 4.48
N ILE A 23 5.83 2.13 5.15
CA ILE A 23 5.36 2.46 6.50
C ILE A 23 6.01 1.49 7.49
N GLY A 24 6.62 2.03 8.54
CA GLY A 24 7.22 1.26 9.63
C GLY A 24 6.18 0.66 10.57
N LYS A 25 6.60 -0.26 11.44
CA LYS A 25 5.71 -0.90 12.42
C LYS A 25 5.08 0.08 13.41
N ASP A 26 5.73 1.22 13.63
CA ASP A 26 5.25 2.34 14.44
C ASP A 26 4.19 3.21 13.72
N GLY A 27 3.90 2.91 12.45
CA GLY A 27 2.98 3.69 11.61
C GLY A 27 3.61 4.95 11.01
N GLY A 28 4.93 5.14 11.18
CA GLY A 28 5.68 6.25 10.59
C GLY A 28 6.09 5.97 9.14
N LEU A 29 6.27 7.03 8.35
CA LEU A 29 6.86 6.92 7.01
C LEU A 29 8.36 6.64 7.13
N ILE A 30 8.82 5.53 6.56
CA ILE A 30 10.26 5.23 6.45
C ILE A 30 10.86 5.92 5.22
N THR A 31 10.23 5.72 4.07
CA THR A 31 10.66 6.33 2.80
C THR A 31 9.51 6.34 1.79
N GLN A 32 9.63 7.15 0.75
CA GLN A 32 8.72 7.19 -0.41
C GLN A 32 9.45 7.71 -1.65
N THR A 33 8.92 7.42 -2.83
CA THR A 33 9.37 8.02 -4.09
C THR A 33 9.02 9.51 -4.14
N GLU A 34 9.84 10.32 -4.80
CA GLU A 34 9.73 11.80 -4.77
C GLU A 34 8.47 12.36 -5.45
N ASN A 35 7.81 11.56 -6.27
CA ASN A 35 6.68 12.00 -7.10
C ASN A 35 5.33 12.02 -6.36
N TRP A 36 5.30 11.61 -5.09
CA TRP A 36 4.11 11.68 -4.23
C TRP A 36 4.51 11.82 -2.76
N ASP A 37 3.55 12.24 -1.94
CA ASP A 37 3.73 12.42 -0.49
C ASP A 37 2.50 11.95 0.26
N ILE A 38 2.62 10.81 0.95
CA ILE A 38 1.54 10.20 1.74
C ILE A 38 1.59 10.58 3.22
N SER A 39 2.59 11.36 3.66
CA SER A 39 2.83 11.66 5.08
C SER A 39 1.60 12.25 5.77
N GLY A 40 0.87 13.13 5.08
CA GLY A 40 -0.38 13.73 5.56
C GLY A 40 -1.59 12.79 5.61
N ASP A 41 -1.50 11.58 5.04
CA ASP A 41 -2.60 10.62 4.94
C ASP A 41 -2.43 9.39 5.86
N LEU A 42 -1.31 9.31 6.59
CA LEU A 42 -1.01 8.17 7.48
C LEU A 42 -1.99 8.08 8.65
N ALA A 43 -2.10 9.15 9.44
CA ALA A 43 -2.80 9.18 10.73
C ALA A 43 -4.24 9.71 10.68
N LYS A 44 -4.81 9.89 9.48
CA LYS A 44 -6.22 10.31 9.33
C LYS A 44 -7.19 9.19 9.75
N GLU A 45 -8.40 9.55 10.16
CA GLU A 45 -9.47 8.59 10.49
C GLU A 45 -9.82 7.67 9.30
N ASP A 46 -9.67 8.15 8.07
CA ASP A 46 -9.81 7.40 6.83
C ASP A 46 -8.46 7.13 6.13
N GLY A 47 -7.38 7.17 6.92
CA GLY A 47 -5.99 7.06 6.49
C GLY A 47 -5.44 5.64 6.45
N LEU A 48 -4.16 5.54 6.09
CA LEU A 48 -3.46 4.27 5.88
C LEU A 48 -3.28 3.47 7.18
N ASN A 49 -2.91 4.12 8.28
CA ASN A 49 -2.68 3.42 9.55
C ASN A 49 -3.98 2.83 10.12
N GLN A 50 -5.11 3.55 9.98
CA GLN A 50 -6.41 3.02 10.39
C GLN A 50 -6.78 1.78 9.58
N LEU A 51 -6.57 1.80 8.27
CA LEU A 51 -6.83 0.64 7.41
C LEU A 51 -5.96 -0.57 7.77
N LEU A 52 -4.68 -0.34 8.10
CA LEU A 52 -3.75 -1.40 8.51
C LEU A 52 -4.12 -2.01 9.87
N GLN A 53 -4.57 -1.19 10.81
CA GLN A 53 -4.94 -1.63 12.16
C GLN A 53 -6.33 -2.30 12.22
N THR A 54 -7.21 -2.01 11.26
CA THR A 54 -8.58 -2.54 11.24
C THR A 54 -8.56 -4.06 11.03
N LYS A 55 -8.89 -4.80 12.09
CA LYS A 55 -9.22 -6.23 12.05
C LYS A 55 -10.73 -6.36 12.05
N LEU A 56 -11.28 -7.02 11.04
CA LEU A 56 -12.73 -7.17 10.90
C LEU A 56 -13.16 -8.51 11.48
N GLU A 57 -14.11 -8.47 12.41
CA GLU A 57 -14.83 -9.67 12.82
C GLU A 57 -15.97 -10.00 11.85
N LEU A 58 -16.51 -11.22 11.98
CA LEU A 58 -17.57 -11.71 11.11
C LEU A 58 -18.83 -10.82 11.26
N GLY A 59 -19.16 -10.07 10.20
CA GLY A 59 -20.35 -9.20 10.17
C GLY A 59 -20.07 -7.72 10.41
N GLU A 60 -18.82 -7.33 10.71
CA GLU A 60 -18.47 -5.92 10.86
C GLU A 60 -18.27 -5.22 9.51
N LYS A 61 -18.72 -3.96 9.45
CA LYS A 61 -18.51 -3.10 8.29
C LYS A 61 -17.17 -2.39 8.42
N GLY A 62 -16.17 -2.87 7.69
CA GLY A 62 -14.87 -2.22 7.62
C GLY A 62 -14.84 -0.94 6.81
N MET A 63 -13.65 -0.35 6.73
CA MET A 63 -13.38 0.75 5.81
C MET A 63 -13.73 0.33 4.38
N THR A 64 -14.47 1.21 3.69
CA THR A 64 -14.88 0.99 2.29
C THR A 64 -14.08 1.84 1.30
N SER A 65 -13.35 2.83 1.82
CA SER A 65 -12.47 3.69 1.03
C SER A 65 -11.35 4.27 1.88
N ILE A 66 -10.30 4.73 1.21
CA ILE A 66 -9.24 5.57 1.76
C ILE A 66 -9.07 6.81 0.89
N VAL A 67 -8.51 7.87 1.46
CA VAL A 67 -8.12 9.08 0.72
C VAL A 67 -6.61 9.26 0.83
N ILE A 68 -5.94 9.36 -0.31
CA ILE A 68 -4.50 9.63 -0.41
C ILE A 68 -4.32 10.83 -1.34
N GLN A 69 -3.68 11.89 -0.84
CA GLN A 69 -3.47 13.16 -1.54
C GLN A 69 -4.76 13.76 -2.14
N GLY A 70 -5.87 13.65 -1.40
CA GLY A 70 -7.19 14.12 -1.85
C GLY A 70 -7.87 13.25 -2.91
N VAL A 71 -7.26 12.14 -3.33
CA VAL A 71 -7.86 11.16 -4.24
C VAL A 71 -8.50 10.05 -3.42
N LYS A 72 -9.80 9.83 -3.64
CA LYS A 72 -10.55 8.75 -2.99
C LYS A 72 -10.38 7.44 -3.75
N TYR A 73 -10.01 6.38 -3.04
CA TYR A 73 -9.89 5.02 -3.55
C TYR A 73 -10.86 4.10 -2.82
N MET A 74 -11.69 3.37 -3.56
CA MET A 74 -12.63 2.39 -3.01
C MET A 74 -11.90 1.07 -2.75
N ILE A 75 -12.03 0.52 -1.56
CA ILE A 75 -11.41 -0.75 -1.18
C ILE A 75 -12.19 -1.88 -1.87
N VAL A 76 -11.49 -2.64 -2.73
CA VAL A 76 -12.04 -3.75 -3.51
C VAL A 76 -11.55 -5.11 -3.01
N GLU A 77 -10.48 -5.13 -2.21
CA GLU A 77 -9.96 -6.32 -1.55
C GLU A 77 -9.30 -5.93 -0.22
N ASN A 78 -9.56 -6.68 0.84
CA ASN A 78 -9.01 -6.39 2.17
C ASN A 78 -8.75 -7.71 2.91
N THR A 79 -7.52 -8.20 2.82
CA THR A 79 -7.02 -9.36 3.55
C THR A 79 -5.85 -8.94 4.45
N GLU A 80 -5.35 -9.86 5.27
CA GLU A 80 -4.14 -9.62 6.07
C GLU A 80 -2.87 -9.50 5.21
N GLU A 81 -2.85 -10.15 4.04
CA GLU A 81 -1.68 -10.19 3.15
C GLU A 81 -1.66 -9.02 2.16
N ARG A 82 -2.83 -8.57 1.72
CA ARG A 82 -2.96 -7.41 0.84
C ARG A 82 -4.29 -6.67 1.01
N LYS A 83 -4.26 -5.37 0.74
CA LYS A 83 -5.43 -4.52 0.60
C LYS A 83 -5.30 -3.79 -0.74
N ILE A 84 -6.37 -3.77 -1.51
CA ILE A 84 -6.40 -3.15 -2.84
C ILE A 84 -7.50 -2.09 -2.84
N ALA A 85 -7.14 -0.88 -3.24
CA ALA A 85 -8.07 0.23 -3.41
C ALA A 85 -7.99 0.80 -4.83
N THR A 86 -9.12 1.19 -5.41
CA THR A 86 -9.22 1.67 -6.80
C THR A 86 -9.97 2.99 -6.86
N ASN A 87 -9.43 3.97 -7.60
CA ASN A 87 -10.15 5.20 -7.87
C ASN A 87 -11.16 4.99 -9.01
N ILE A 88 -12.44 5.23 -8.73
CA ILE A 88 -13.53 5.01 -9.70
C ILE A 88 -13.55 6.03 -10.86
N THR A 89 -12.78 7.12 -10.75
CA THR A 89 -12.65 8.15 -11.79
C THR A 89 -11.42 7.94 -12.68
N GLY A 90 -10.76 6.77 -12.60
CA GLY A 90 -9.63 6.42 -13.48
C GLY A 90 -8.28 7.03 -13.08
N LYS A 91 -8.11 7.43 -11.82
CA LYS A 91 -6.84 7.98 -11.28
C LYS A 91 -5.91 6.91 -10.70
N GLY A 92 -6.09 5.64 -11.05
CA GLY A 92 -5.19 4.56 -10.66
C GLY A 92 -5.65 3.76 -9.45
N HIS A 93 -4.72 2.97 -8.93
CA HIS A 93 -4.96 2.01 -7.87
C HIS A 93 -3.89 2.10 -6.81
N VAL A 94 -4.18 1.56 -5.64
CA VAL A 94 -3.23 1.45 -4.53
C VAL A 94 -3.25 0.01 -4.03
N ILE A 95 -2.09 -0.61 -4.01
CA ILE A 95 -1.86 -1.91 -3.36
C ILE A 95 -1.13 -1.62 -2.05
N ILE A 96 -1.64 -2.20 -0.96
CA ILE A 96 -1.06 -2.08 0.38
C ILE A 96 -0.81 -3.50 0.86
N CYS A 97 0.46 -3.87 1.01
CA CYS A 97 0.87 -5.16 1.55
C CYS A 97 1.41 -4.96 2.97
N PRO A 98 0.68 -5.39 4.02
CA PRO A 98 1.16 -5.32 5.39
C PRO A 98 2.46 -6.08 5.60
N ILE A 99 3.33 -5.54 6.46
CA ILE A 99 4.65 -6.08 6.81
C ILE A 99 4.77 -6.20 8.34
N PRO A 100 4.89 -7.42 8.89
CA PRO A 100 4.61 -8.70 8.23
C PRO A 100 3.12 -8.84 7.84
N ILE A 101 2.73 -9.97 7.26
CA ILE A 101 1.31 -10.28 6.96
C ILE A 101 0.46 -10.06 8.24
N GLY A 102 -0.60 -9.25 8.13
CA GLY A 102 -1.47 -8.84 9.23
C GLY A 102 -0.86 -7.82 10.21
N GLY A 103 0.34 -7.31 9.93
CA GLY A 103 1.06 -6.32 10.73
C GLY A 103 0.65 -4.88 10.45
N THR A 104 1.33 -3.95 11.14
CA THR A 104 1.06 -2.50 11.08
C THR A 104 2.03 -1.73 10.17
N GLY A 105 3.18 -2.31 9.83
CA GLY A 105 4.01 -1.79 8.75
C GLY A 105 3.41 -2.14 7.39
N ALA A 106 3.85 -1.49 6.31
CA ALA A 106 3.35 -1.77 4.98
C ALA A 106 4.28 -1.34 3.85
N LEU A 107 4.23 -2.09 2.75
CA LEU A 107 4.62 -1.60 1.43
C LEU A 107 3.37 -1.08 0.73
N VAL A 108 3.40 0.19 0.32
CA VAL A 108 2.32 0.87 -0.39
C VAL A 108 2.79 1.20 -1.79
N CYS A 109 2.06 0.72 -2.80
CA CYS A 109 2.37 0.95 -4.21
C CYS A 109 1.19 1.63 -4.91
N TYR A 110 1.44 2.78 -5.52
CA TYR A 110 0.52 3.43 -6.46
C TYR A 110 0.71 2.84 -7.85
N ILE A 111 -0.37 2.35 -8.46
CA ILE A 111 -0.36 1.61 -9.72
C ILE A 111 -0.97 2.44 -10.84
N ASN A 112 -0.35 2.35 -12.02
CA ASN A 112 -0.79 2.95 -13.26
C ASN A 112 -2.31 2.71 -13.52
N PRO A 113 -3.10 3.76 -13.83
CA PRO A 113 -4.52 3.62 -14.16
C PRO A 113 -4.85 2.79 -15.40
N GLN A 114 -3.87 2.53 -16.28
CA GLN A 114 -4.10 1.82 -17.54
C GLN A 114 -4.10 0.28 -17.39
N VAL A 115 -3.75 -0.25 -16.21
CA VAL A 115 -3.68 -1.69 -15.95
C VAL A 115 -4.53 -2.09 -14.76
N GLY A 116 -4.82 -3.37 -14.62
CA GLY A 116 -5.50 -3.86 -13.43
C GLY A 116 -4.56 -3.83 -12.22
N PRO A 117 -5.05 -3.53 -11.00
CA PRO A 117 -4.19 -3.57 -9.82
C PRO A 117 -3.62 -4.96 -9.53
N ARG A 118 -4.28 -6.03 -10.00
CA ARG A 118 -3.82 -7.39 -9.76
C ARG A 118 -2.64 -7.80 -10.63
N ASP A 119 -2.33 -7.03 -11.68
CA ASP A 119 -1.23 -7.33 -12.59
C ASP A 119 0.12 -7.15 -11.87
N ALA A 120 0.23 -6.14 -10.99
CA ALA A 120 1.41 -5.88 -10.16
C ALA A 120 1.45 -6.66 -8.83
N LEU A 121 0.36 -7.34 -8.46
CA LEU A 121 0.16 -7.85 -7.10
C LEU A 121 1.23 -8.87 -6.69
N PHE A 122 1.61 -9.78 -7.59
CA PHE A 122 2.60 -10.80 -7.30
C PHE A 122 3.95 -10.19 -6.91
N ALA A 123 4.44 -9.21 -7.69
CA ALA A 123 5.68 -8.52 -7.40
C ALA A 123 5.62 -7.77 -6.06
N VAL A 124 4.56 -7.00 -5.82
CA VAL A 124 4.41 -6.24 -4.58
C VAL A 124 4.39 -7.14 -3.34
N GLN A 125 3.69 -8.27 -3.38
CA GLN A 125 3.63 -9.21 -2.25
C GLN A 125 4.98 -9.87 -1.96
N GLU A 126 5.70 -10.32 -2.99
CA GLU A 126 7.02 -10.94 -2.81
C GLU A 126 8.03 -9.94 -2.23
N TYR A 127 7.97 -8.69 -2.66
CA TYR A 127 8.87 -7.64 -2.15
C TYR A 127 8.49 -7.19 -0.74
N ALA A 128 7.21 -7.14 -0.39
CA ALA A 128 6.77 -6.92 1.00
C ALA A 128 7.33 -8.01 1.95
N LYS A 129 7.41 -9.27 1.52
CA LYS A 129 8.03 -10.36 2.30
C LYS A 129 9.53 -10.12 2.49
N LYS A 130 10.27 -9.68 1.46
CA LYS A 130 11.70 -9.35 1.58
C LYS A 130 11.93 -8.25 2.63
N LEU A 131 11.04 -7.25 2.68
CA LEU A 131 11.11 -6.12 3.61
C LEU A 131 10.86 -6.51 5.08
N SER A 132 10.15 -7.61 5.36
CA SER A 132 9.83 -8.03 6.73
C SER A 132 11.04 -8.27 7.65
N THR A 133 12.21 -8.49 7.07
CA THR A 133 13.48 -8.69 7.80
C THR A 133 14.22 -7.38 8.09
N LEU A 134 13.75 -6.26 7.53
CA LEU A 134 14.45 -4.96 7.55
C LEU A 134 13.65 -3.87 8.29
N ILE A 135 12.33 -3.99 8.37
CA ILE A 135 11.43 -3.02 9.02
C ILE A 135 10.55 -3.71 10.06
#